data_AF-A0A356MLB2-F1
#
_entry.id   AF-A0A356MLB2-F1
#
_cell.length_a   1.000
_cell.length_b   1.000
_cell.length_c   1.000
_cell.angle_alpha   90.00
_cell.angle_beta   90.00
_cell.angle_gamma   90.00
#
_symmetry.space_group_name_H-M   'P 1'
#
loop_
_entity.id
_entity.type
_entity.pdbx_description
1 polymer ?
#
loop_
_entity_poly.entity_id
_entity_poly.type
_entity_poly.pdbx_seq_one_letter_code
_entity_poly.pdbx_strand_id
1 'polypeptide(L)'
;MKKFLLMVLTIFLSTTLILSGCGNKGLKNNPKTSDPVTSNGGMAVVKGDYLYYVNGFKSYQNLEKDKDNVWGKQVFGAIYRVKMNNNAISHDEDGFLTKSEVVVPQIVGTENACFYIFGDYIYYATPNMQKDEYGNLLNARSNICRVNINGTNNKVLYTTDQTLTSTNWTMYELDNTVYIVMLDGSKIVSINANAKKPTTTTLVKNATSAGLIKTDKYIPSDKIANKTLDGINNYVYYTRAITEDDKLSGINGNILARVKLGDTNEEIVASNGDTYSIVDAKNNSLYYNRTRSGSSISTLCRYELSADKTFNDAKETELLNATYTNSIIVNQDTSAYIGNEIVTIDSSNRINLVTVVNSNKNVKNVYTSSTTISSIGLYGTTLFFTENGKIKYVDVKAENPEVKEVVTDDKTIKTDNVFFDYDGRNAYFYSAYTPDGSTDSNYYLNRTDLQASDVKSEFVGVFAKGHTPAEPEETEDSNTEKEPWIK
;
A
#
# COMPACT_ATOMS: atom_id res chain seq x y z
N MET A 1 -29.97 -17.49 -57.36
CA MET A 1 -30.08 -17.09 -55.93
C MET A 1 -29.88 -18.24 -54.94
N LYS A 2 -30.45 -19.46 -55.14
CA LYS A 2 -30.28 -20.59 -54.20
C LYS A 2 -28.83 -21.09 -54.00
N LYS A 3 -27.98 -21.05 -55.03
CA LYS A 3 -26.58 -21.53 -54.94
C LYS A 3 -25.62 -20.55 -54.23
N PHE A 4 -25.94 -19.25 -54.26
CA PHE A 4 -25.14 -18.22 -53.58
C PHE A 4 -25.47 -18.16 -52.07
N LEU A 5 -26.73 -18.38 -51.72
CA LEU A 5 -27.17 -18.47 -50.31
C LEU A 5 -26.60 -19.70 -49.60
N LEU A 6 -26.47 -20.84 -50.30
CA LEU A 6 -25.90 -22.06 -49.73
C LEU A 6 -24.39 -21.93 -49.44
N MET A 7 -23.67 -21.15 -50.24
CA MET A 7 -22.22 -20.93 -50.08
C MET A 7 -21.93 -20.01 -48.89
N VAL A 8 -22.74 -18.96 -48.68
CA VAL A 8 -22.64 -18.06 -47.52
C VAL A 8 -23.04 -18.78 -46.23
N LEU A 9 -24.04 -19.67 -46.26
CA LEU A 9 -24.43 -20.46 -45.09
C LEU A 9 -23.35 -21.49 -44.69
N THR A 10 -22.60 -22.02 -45.66
CA THR A 10 -21.53 -23.00 -45.39
C THR A 10 -20.27 -22.33 -44.79
N ILE A 11 -19.97 -21.09 -45.18
CA ILE A 11 -18.86 -20.29 -44.61
C ILE A 11 -19.19 -19.78 -43.19
N PHE A 12 -20.47 -19.51 -42.90
CA PHE A 12 -20.92 -19.17 -41.54
C PHE A 12 -21.03 -20.39 -40.61
N LEU A 13 -21.26 -21.59 -41.15
CA LEU A 13 -21.35 -22.81 -40.34
C LEU A 13 -19.96 -23.44 -40.05
N SER A 14 -18.95 -23.19 -40.88
CA SER A 14 -17.57 -23.66 -40.66
C SER A 14 -16.72 -22.76 -39.74
N THR A 15 -17.22 -21.58 -39.34
CA THR A 15 -16.54 -20.65 -38.42
C THR A 15 -17.05 -20.71 -36.97
N THR A 16 -17.93 -21.66 -36.63
CA THR A 16 -18.53 -21.77 -35.29
C THR A 16 -17.86 -22.77 -34.34
N LEU A 17 -16.70 -23.32 -34.71
CA LEU A 17 -15.89 -24.18 -33.83
C LEU A 17 -14.48 -23.61 -33.74
N ILE A 18 -14.00 -23.43 -32.50
CA ILE A 18 -12.73 -22.83 -32.07
C ILE A 18 -12.79 -21.30 -31.84
N LEU A 19 -13.83 -20.84 -31.13
CA LEU A 19 -13.65 -19.84 -30.06
C LEU A 19 -13.76 -20.56 -28.71
N SER A 20 -13.00 -21.64 -28.53
CA SER A 20 -12.55 -22.01 -27.19
C SER A 20 -11.56 -20.92 -26.77
N GLY A 21 -12.09 -19.77 -26.35
CA GLY A 21 -11.33 -18.90 -25.48
C GLY A 21 -10.85 -19.80 -24.36
N CYS A 22 -9.53 -19.94 -24.22
CA CYS A 22 -8.94 -20.47 -23.00
C CYS A 22 -9.31 -19.47 -21.89
N GLY A 23 -10.56 -19.52 -21.44
CA GLY A 23 -10.95 -18.95 -20.18
C GLY A 23 -10.12 -19.70 -19.17
N ASN A 24 -9.12 -19.02 -18.58
CA ASN A 24 -8.37 -19.58 -17.48
C ASN A 24 -9.37 -20.16 -16.50
N LYS A 25 -9.34 -21.49 -16.31
CA LYS A 25 -10.08 -22.13 -15.24
C LYS A 25 -9.47 -21.55 -13.97
N GLY A 26 -10.19 -20.63 -13.33
CA GLY A 26 -9.70 -19.93 -12.15
C GLY A 26 -9.23 -20.89 -11.09
N LEU A 27 -8.33 -20.42 -10.24
CA LEU A 27 -7.82 -21.20 -9.12
C LEU A 27 -8.97 -21.71 -8.23
N LYS A 28 -8.78 -22.93 -7.69
CA LYS A 28 -9.76 -23.59 -6.82
C LYS A 28 -9.48 -23.29 -5.34
N ASN A 29 -10.40 -23.66 -4.45
CA ASN A 29 -10.21 -23.58 -2.99
C ASN A 29 -9.84 -22.17 -2.48
N ASN A 30 -10.47 -21.13 -3.04
CA ASN A 30 -10.24 -19.76 -2.58
C ASN A 30 -10.71 -19.60 -1.12
N PRO A 31 -10.09 -18.70 -0.35
CA PRO A 31 -10.62 -18.30 0.95
C PRO A 31 -12.04 -17.77 0.80
N LYS A 32 -12.83 -17.83 1.87
CA LYS A 32 -14.20 -17.29 1.88
C LYS A 32 -14.15 -15.78 1.72
N THR A 33 -15.20 -15.22 1.12
CA THR A 33 -15.37 -13.77 0.98
C THR A 33 -15.19 -13.03 2.31
N SER A 34 -15.73 -13.60 3.39
CA SER A 34 -15.72 -13.07 4.75
C SER A 34 -14.45 -13.36 5.56
N ASP A 35 -13.49 -14.11 5.03
CA ASP A 35 -12.26 -14.40 5.77
C ASP A 35 -11.48 -13.11 6.04
N PRO A 36 -10.86 -12.99 7.23
CA PRO A 36 -10.15 -11.77 7.63
C PRO A 36 -8.98 -11.49 6.70
N VAL A 37 -8.68 -10.19 6.52
CA VAL A 37 -7.55 -9.70 5.74
C VAL A 37 -6.62 -8.89 6.65
N THR A 38 -5.33 -9.21 6.65
CA THR A 38 -4.29 -8.48 7.38
C THR A 38 -3.15 -8.09 6.44
N SER A 39 -2.38 -7.06 6.83
CA SER A 39 -1.30 -6.49 6.02
C SER A 39 -1.78 -5.96 4.64
N ASN A 40 -3.00 -5.43 4.58
CA ASN A 40 -3.63 -5.02 3.33
C ASN A 40 -2.99 -3.73 2.78
N GLY A 41 -2.70 -3.68 1.48
CA GLY A 41 -2.19 -2.46 0.82
C GLY A 41 -0.69 -2.41 0.58
N GLY A 42 0.02 -3.52 0.75
CA GLY A 42 1.44 -3.66 0.44
C GLY A 42 1.73 -4.76 -0.60
N MET A 43 2.85 -5.45 -0.43
CA MET A 43 3.35 -6.57 -1.24
C MET A 43 3.00 -7.96 -0.69
N ALA A 44 2.54 -8.06 0.54
CA ALA A 44 2.16 -9.31 1.20
C ALA A 44 0.86 -9.09 1.96
N VAL A 45 -0.18 -9.84 1.61
CA VAL A 45 -1.51 -9.76 2.20
C VAL A 45 -1.97 -11.15 2.60
N VAL A 46 -2.36 -11.32 3.87
CA VAL A 46 -2.92 -12.57 4.36
C VAL A 46 -4.44 -12.50 4.28
N LYS A 47 -5.07 -13.52 3.69
CA LYS A 47 -6.53 -13.72 3.72
C LYS A 47 -6.88 -15.17 4.05
N GLY A 48 -7.51 -15.37 5.21
CA GLY A 48 -7.77 -16.72 5.73
C GLY A 48 -6.45 -17.51 5.85
N ASP A 49 -6.43 -18.73 5.30
CA ASP A 49 -5.25 -19.60 5.30
C ASP A 49 -4.28 -19.33 4.12
N TYR A 50 -4.41 -18.20 3.41
CA TYR A 50 -3.60 -17.90 2.23
C TYR A 50 -2.76 -16.65 2.42
N LEU A 51 -1.48 -16.75 2.07
CA LEU A 51 -0.60 -15.60 1.86
C LEU A 51 -0.62 -15.27 0.36
N TYR A 52 -1.07 -14.07 0.03
CA TYR A 52 -0.93 -13.47 -1.30
C TYR A 52 0.30 -12.57 -1.29
N TYR A 53 1.11 -12.64 -2.33
CA TYR A 53 2.38 -11.94 -2.32
C TYR A 53 2.89 -11.56 -3.70
N VAL A 54 3.68 -10.49 -3.76
CA VAL A 54 4.36 -10.05 -4.98
C VAL A 54 5.72 -10.76 -5.09
N ASN A 55 5.89 -11.52 -6.16
CA ASN A 55 7.05 -12.38 -6.39
C ASN A 55 8.24 -11.61 -6.97
N GLY A 56 8.74 -10.65 -6.20
CA GLY A 56 9.95 -9.89 -6.47
C GLY A 56 9.74 -8.51 -7.06
N PHE A 57 10.83 -7.75 -7.16
CA PHE A 57 10.82 -6.34 -7.55
C PHE A 57 11.54 -6.12 -8.89
N LYS A 58 10.84 -5.46 -9.83
CA LYS A 58 11.40 -4.94 -11.07
C LYS A 58 11.00 -3.47 -11.24
N SER A 59 12.00 -2.59 -11.31
CA SER A 59 11.76 -1.16 -11.53
C SER A 59 10.94 -0.91 -12.79
N TYR A 60 9.96 -0.01 -12.72
CA TYR A 60 9.19 0.34 -13.92
C TYR A 60 10.08 0.97 -15.01
N GLN A 61 11.22 1.57 -14.64
CA GLN A 61 12.16 2.21 -15.56
C GLN A 61 12.87 1.20 -16.47
N ASN A 62 12.99 -0.06 -16.02
CA ASN A 62 13.70 -1.13 -16.71
C ASN A 62 12.76 -2.05 -17.50
N LEU A 63 11.58 -1.54 -17.89
CA LEU A 63 10.57 -2.32 -18.60
C LEU A 63 10.66 -2.12 -20.11
N GLU A 64 10.60 -3.24 -20.83
CA GLU A 64 10.57 -3.28 -22.28
C GLU A 64 9.20 -3.70 -22.81
N LYS A 65 8.69 -2.96 -23.80
CA LYS A 65 7.43 -3.28 -24.49
C LYS A 65 7.49 -4.70 -25.10
N ASP A 66 6.38 -5.43 -25.01
CA ASP A 66 6.16 -6.78 -25.59
C ASP A 66 7.05 -7.90 -25.02
N LYS A 67 8.06 -7.57 -24.23
CA LYS A 67 8.82 -8.53 -23.41
C LYS A 67 8.29 -8.56 -21.97
N ASP A 68 8.16 -7.38 -21.37
CA ASP A 68 7.76 -7.21 -19.98
C ASP A 68 6.26 -6.95 -19.82
N ASN A 69 5.76 -7.30 -18.64
CA ASN A 69 4.38 -7.09 -18.20
C ASN A 69 3.29 -7.60 -19.17
N VAL A 70 3.62 -8.64 -19.95
CA VAL A 70 2.67 -9.34 -20.82
C VAL A 70 1.85 -10.33 -19.97
N TRP A 71 0.52 -10.17 -19.98
CA TRP A 71 -0.39 -11.05 -19.23
C TRP A 71 -0.12 -12.53 -19.54
N GLY A 72 0.01 -13.33 -18.48
CA GLY A 72 0.22 -14.78 -18.58
C GLY A 72 1.69 -15.20 -18.71
N LYS A 73 2.63 -14.26 -18.84
CA LYS A 73 4.06 -14.56 -19.00
C LYS A 73 4.91 -14.19 -17.80
N GLN A 74 4.41 -13.38 -16.87
CA GLN A 74 5.22 -12.84 -15.78
C GLN A 74 5.30 -13.84 -14.62
N VAL A 75 6.53 -14.12 -14.21
CA VAL A 75 6.87 -14.83 -12.96
C VAL A 75 7.42 -13.83 -11.95
N PHE A 76 8.45 -13.07 -12.34
CA PHE A 76 9.04 -12.03 -11.51
C PHE A 76 8.13 -10.79 -11.46
N GLY A 77 7.85 -10.29 -10.26
CA GLY A 77 6.92 -9.20 -10.01
C GLY A 77 5.43 -9.57 -10.06
N ALA A 78 5.08 -10.83 -10.32
CA ALA A 78 3.68 -11.30 -10.36
C ALA A 78 3.09 -11.51 -8.98
N ILE A 79 1.75 -11.46 -8.85
CA ILE A 79 1.08 -11.84 -7.59
C ILE A 79 0.86 -13.35 -7.57
N TYR A 80 1.40 -13.99 -6.56
CA TYR A 80 1.20 -15.39 -6.23
C TYR A 80 0.34 -15.52 -4.99
N ARG A 81 -0.09 -16.76 -4.72
CA ARG A 81 -0.57 -17.16 -3.42
C ARG A 81 0.01 -18.50 -3.01
N VAL A 82 0.14 -18.71 -1.72
CA VAL A 82 0.47 -19.98 -1.11
C VAL A 82 -0.47 -20.25 0.06
N LYS A 83 -0.87 -21.52 0.23
CA LYS A 83 -1.64 -21.92 1.39
C LYS A 83 -0.71 -22.10 2.59
N MET A 84 -1.00 -21.43 3.68
CA MET A 84 -0.31 -21.56 4.96
C MET A 84 -0.98 -22.63 5.82
N ASN A 85 -0.20 -23.26 6.69
CA ASN A 85 -0.69 -24.10 7.77
C ASN A 85 -0.16 -23.56 9.09
N ASN A 86 -1.04 -23.05 9.97
CA ASN A 86 -0.64 -22.42 11.24
C ASN A 86 0.46 -21.34 11.06
N ASN A 87 0.28 -20.44 10.07
CA ASN A 87 1.24 -19.40 9.65
C ASN A 87 2.57 -19.89 9.06
N ALA A 88 2.81 -21.20 8.98
CA ALA A 88 3.95 -21.76 8.27
C ALA A 88 3.62 -21.90 6.78
N ILE A 89 4.59 -21.57 5.93
CA ILE A 89 4.65 -22.02 4.54
C ILE A 89 5.43 -23.34 4.47
N SER A 90 5.39 -24.02 3.33
CA SER A 90 6.05 -25.33 3.20
C SER A 90 6.98 -25.34 2.01
N HIS A 91 8.21 -25.78 2.23
CA HIS A 91 9.24 -25.93 1.21
C HIS A 91 9.51 -27.41 0.91
N ASP A 92 10.09 -27.68 -0.25
CA ASP A 92 10.65 -29.00 -0.58
C ASP A 92 12.06 -29.16 0.00
N GLU A 93 12.70 -30.30 -0.29
CA GLU A 93 14.06 -30.62 0.18
C GLU A 93 15.12 -29.62 -0.33
N ASP A 94 14.80 -28.91 -1.40
CA ASP A 94 15.67 -27.95 -2.06
C ASP A 94 15.32 -26.51 -1.65
N GLY A 95 14.49 -26.30 -0.62
CA GLY A 95 14.13 -24.96 -0.16
C GLY A 95 13.16 -24.20 -1.05
N PHE A 96 12.56 -24.83 -2.06
CA PHE A 96 11.60 -24.17 -2.93
C PHE A 96 10.19 -24.24 -2.35
N LEU A 97 9.44 -23.16 -2.51
CA LEU A 97 8.07 -23.08 -2.02
C LEU A 97 7.16 -24.10 -2.72
N THR A 98 6.52 -24.97 -1.95
CA THR A 98 5.56 -25.94 -2.49
C THR A 98 4.19 -25.31 -2.73
N LYS A 99 3.51 -25.72 -3.79
CA LYS A 99 2.10 -25.36 -4.09
C LYS A 99 1.85 -23.84 -4.22
N SER A 100 2.84 -23.08 -4.68
CA SER A 100 2.62 -21.68 -5.05
C SER A 100 1.84 -21.56 -6.36
N GLU A 101 0.82 -20.71 -6.39
CA GLU A 101 -0.08 -20.53 -7.53
C GLU A 101 -0.08 -19.08 -8.02
N VAL A 102 0.12 -18.87 -9.33
CA VAL A 102 0.06 -17.54 -9.94
C VAL A 102 -1.39 -17.04 -9.94
N VAL A 103 -1.64 -15.87 -9.34
CA VAL A 103 -2.96 -15.22 -9.35
C VAL A 103 -3.00 -14.09 -10.38
N VAL A 104 -1.96 -13.24 -10.41
CA VAL A 104 -1.86 -12.12 -11.34
C VAL A 104 -0.55 -12.22 -12.12
N PRO A 105 -0.58 -12.71 -13.38
CA PRO A 105 0.61 -12.90 -14.20
C PRO A 105 1.01 -11.60 -14.92
N GLN A 106 1.16 -10.52 -14.14
CA GLN A 106 1.60 -9.17 -14.56
C GLN A 106 2.58 -8.61 -13.53
N ILE A 107 3.41 -7.65 -13.94
CA ILE A 107 4.34 -6.98 -13.03
C ILE A 107 3.56 -6.02 -12.13
N VAL A 108 3.49 -6.37 -10.85
CA VAL A 108 2.95 -5.56 -9.74
C VAL A 108 4.10 -5.06 -8.86
N GLY A 109 5.18 -5.85 -8.75
CA GLY A 109 6.38 -5.51 -7.97
C GLY A 109 7.22 -4.42 -8.61
N THR A 110 6.81 -3.16 -8.47
CA THR A 110 7.57 -1.97 -8.85
C THR A 110 7.67 -0.99 -7.68
N GLU A 111 8.20 0.21 -7.91
CA GLU A 111 8.23 1.32 -6.94
C GLU A 111 6.83 1.70 -6.43
N ASN A 112 5.79 1.28 -7.15
CA ASN A 112 4.39 1.52 -6.83
C ASN A 112 3.69 0.25 -6.34
N ALA A 113 4.45 -0.79 -6.00
CA ALA A 113 3.92 -2.08 -5.58
C ALA A 113 2.98 -1.91 -4.39
N CYS A 114 1.72 -2.17 -4.64
CA CYS A 114 0.71 -2.36 -3.62
C CYS A 114 -0.48 -3.08 -4.25
N PHE A 115 -1.07 -3.97 -3.49
CA PHE A 115 -2.37 -4.53 -3.82
C PHE A 115 -3.21 -4.66 -2.57
N TYR A 116 -4.51 -4.71 -2.80
CA TYR A 116 -5.50 -4.85 -1.77
C TYR A 116 -6.41 -6.02 -2.08
N ILE A 117 -6.87 -6.71 -1.03
CA ILE A 117 -7.91 -7.73 -1.14
C ILE A 117 -9.17 -7.23 -0.43
N PHE A 118 -10.28 -7.17 -1.16
CA PHE A 118 -11.61 -6.82 -0.65
C PHE A 118 -12.62 -7.84 -1.19
N GLY A 119 -13.32 -8.54 -0.29
CA GLY A 119 -14.19 -9.65 -0.65
C GLY A 119 -13.45 -10.70 -1.49
N ASP A 120 -13.96 -10.97 -2.70
CA ASP A 120 -13.41 -11.95 -3.65
C ASP A 120 -12.53 -11.31 -4.75
N TYR A 121 -12.09 -10.08 -4.56
CA TYR A 121 -11.32 -9.34 -5.56
C TYR A 121 -9.94 -8.93 -5.04
N ILE A 122 -8.97 -8.96 -5.96
CA ILE A 122 -7.67 -8.32 -5.80
C ILE A 122 -7.68 -7.05 -6.64
N TYR A 123 -7.28 -5.94 -6.02
CA TYR A 123 -7.09 -4.65 -6.65
C TYR A 123 -5.62 -4.29 -6.61
N TYR A 124 -5.03 -3.99 -7.75
CA TYR A 124 -3.58 -3.84 -7.85
C TYR A 124 -3.19 -2.77 -8.87
N ALA A 125 -2.03 -2.16 -8.66
CA ALA A 125 -1.40 -1.27 -9.64
C ALA A 125 -0.39 -2.05 -10.49
N THR A 126 -0.33 -1.75 -11.78
CA THR A 126 0.68 -2.30 -12.70
C THR A 126 1.13 -1.22 -13.69
N PRO A 127 2.41 -1.17 -14.12
CA PRO A 127 2.88 -0.20 -15.10
C PRO A 127 2.09 -0.20 -16.40
N ASN A 128 1.84 0.98 -16.95
CA ASN A 128 1.18 1.12 -18.24
C ASN A 128 2.18 0.84 -19.38
N MET A 129 1.90 -0.20 -20.16
CA MET A 129 2.75 -0.61 -21.28
C MET A 129 2.34 0.00 -22.63
N GLN A 130 1.44 0.99 -22.64
CA GLN A 130 1.12 1.73 -23.86
C GLN A 130 2.23 2.72 -24.24
N LYS A 131 2.27 3.10 -25.52
CA LYS A 131 3.17 4.15 -26.02
C LYS A 131 2.40 5.44 -26.24
N ASP A 132 3.07 6.56 -26.07
CA ASP A 132 2.57 7.87 -26.50
C ASP A 132 2.65 8.02 -28.03
N GLU A 133 2.24 9.19 -28.53
CA GLU A 133 2.28 9.53 -29.96
C GLU A 133 3.71 9.59 -30.55
N TYR A 134 4.73 9.71 -29.71
CA TYR A 134 6.15 9.74 -30.08
C TYR A 134 6.82 8.37 -29.96
N GLY A 135 6.08 7.34 -29.51
CA GLY A 135 6.59 5.98 -29.33
C GLY A 135 7.28 5.70 -28.00
N ASN A 136 7.27 6.64 -27.05
CA ASN A 136 7.82 6.46 -25.70
C ASN A 136 6.89 5.60 -24.85
N LEU A 137 7.45 4.71 -24.03
CA LEU A 137 6.67 3.88 -23.12
C LEU A 137 6.09 4.74 -21.97
N LEU A 138 4.83 4.53 -21.63
CA LEU A 138 4.13 5.23 -20.54
C LEU A 138 4.22 4.48 -19.20
N ASN A 139 5.28 3.69 -18.99
CA ASN A 139 5.49 2.81 -17.83
C ASN A 139 5.58 3.53 -16.48
N ALA A 140 5.85 4.84 -16.48
CA ALA A 140 5.73 5.67 -15.28
C ALA A 140 4.26 5.80 -14.81
N ARG A 141 3.29 5.81 -15.76
CA ARG A 141 1.85 5.76 -15.45
C ARG A 141 1.46 4.35 -15.03
N SER A 142 0.42 4.24 -14.20
CA SER A 142 -0.07 2.98 -13.67
C SER A 142 -1.49 2.68 -14.18
N ASN A 143 -1.74 1.41 -14.49
CA ASN A 143 -3.09 0.87 -14.62
C ASN A 143 -3.54 0.36 -13.26
N ILE A 144 -4.66 0.87 -12.77
CA ILE A 144 -5.37 0.34 -11.62
C ILE A 144 -6.29 -0.76 -12.11
N CYS A 145 -6.07 -1.98 -11.62
CA CYS A 145 -6.72 -3.19 -12.10
C CYS A 145 -7.55 -3.84 -10.99
N ARG A 146 -8.53 -4.64 -11.42
CA ARG A 146 -9.28 -5.57 -10.57
C ARG A 146 -9.32 -6.94 -11.22
N VAL A 147 -9.05 -7.96 -10.43
CA VAL A 147 -9.16 -9.37 -10.83
C VAL A 147 -9.89 -10.14 -9.73
N ASN A 148 -10.59 -11.21 -10.10
CA ASN A 148 -11.10 -12.15 -9.10
C ASN A 148 -9.92 -12.77 -8.34
N ILE A 149 -10.10 -13.09 -7.07
CA ILE A 149 -9.08 -13.72 -6.22
C ILE A 149 -8.58 -15.07 -6.74
N ASN A 150 -9.30 -15.67 -7.70
CA ASN A 150 -8.94 -16.89 -8.41
C ASN A 150 -8.19 -16.62 -9.74
N GLY A 151 -7.77 -15.39 -10.01
CA GLY A 151 -7.02 -14.98 -11.20
C GLY A 151 -7.85 -14.76 -12.47
N THR A 152 -9.18 -14.84 -12.40
CA THR A 152 -10.07 -14.65 -13.56
C THR A 152 -10.62 -13.23 -13.67
N ASN A 153 -11.13 -12.86 -14.84
CA ASN A 153 -11.83 -11.59 -15.09
C ASN A 153 -11.00 -10.33 -14.75
N ASN A 154 -9.71 -10.34 -15.08
CA ASN A 154 -8.88 -9.16 -14.94
C ASN A 154 -9.40 -8.00 -15.81
N LYS A 155 -9.46 -6.80 -15.24
CA LYS A 155 -9.92 -5.58 -15.90
C LYS A 155 -9.12 -4.38 -15.42
N VAL A 156 -8.72 -3.52 -16.35
CA VAL A 156 -8.27 -2.17 -16.03
C VAL A 156 -9.49 -1.33 -15.66
N LEU A 157 -9.42 -0.66 -14.51
CA LEU A 157 -10.44 0.24 -14.00
C LEU A 157 -10.13 1.70 -14.32
N TYR A 158 -8.85 2.06 -14.27
CA TYR A 158 -8.35 3.41 -14.49
C TYR A 158 -6.88 3.37 -14.91
N THR A 159 -6.45 4.37 -15.67
CA THR A 159 -5.05 4.60 -16.02
C THR A 159 -4.69 5.99 -15.53
N THR A 160 -3.63 6.09 -14.74
CA THR A 160 -3.18 7.38 -14.20
C THR A 160 -2.62 8.26 -15.31
N ASP A 161 -2.77 9.57 -15.15
CA ASP A 161 -2.14 10.54 -16.05
C ASP A 161 -0.69 10.82 -15.64
N GLN A 162 -0.40 10.68 -14.35
CA GLN A 162 0.91 10.92 -13.76
C GLN A 162 1.51 9.64 -13.17
N THR A 163 2.78 9.73 -12.77
CA THR A 163 3.43 8.70 -11.97
C THR A 163 2.67 8.52 -10.67
N LEU A 164 2.14 7.31 -10.45
CA LEU A 164 1.57 6.94 -9.18
C LEU A 164 2.70 6.68 -8.20
N THR A 165 2.47 6.87 -6.90
CA THR A 165 3.31 6.31 -5.83
C THR A 165 2.42 5.51 -4.90
N SER A 166 2.96 4.56 -4.13
CA SER A 166 2.18 3.74 -3.19
C SER A 166 1.46 4.57 -2.11
N THR A 167 1.88 5.83 -1.89
CA THR A 167 1.22 6.79 -0.99
C THR A 167 -0.01 7.46 -1.59
N ASN A 168 -0.17 7.43 -2.92
CA ASN A 168 -1.13 8.27 -3.63
C ASN A 168 -2.48 7.60 -3.89
N TRP A 169 -2.72 6.40 -3.36
CA TRP A 169 -4.04 5.78 -3.43
C TRP A 169 -4.33 4.84 -2.26
N THR A 170 -5.61 4.63 -2.01
CA THR A 170 -6.11 3.70 -1.00
C THR A 170 -7.53 3.22 -1.35
N MET A 171 -8.09 2.36 -0.52
CA MET A 171 -9.39 1.75 -0.74
C MET A 171 -10.29 1.86 0.48
N TYR A 172 -11.57 2.10 0.23
CA TYR A 172 -12.61 2.23 1.24
C TYR A 172 -13.76 1.30 0.90
N GLU A 173 -14.49 0.81 1.90
CA GLU A 173 -15.79 0.19 1.68
C GLU A 173 -16.88 0.92 2.45
N LEU A 174 -17.87 1.42 1.70
CA LEU A 174 -19.00 2.18 2.22
C LEU A 174 -20.29 1.64 1.64
N ASP A 175 -21.25 1.30 2.50
CA ASP A 175 -22.55 0.77 2.07
C ASP A 175 -22.42 -0.37 1.04
N ASN A 176 -21.50 -1.31 1.28
CA ASN A 176 -21.11 -2.41 0.39
C ASN A 176 -20.53 -1.99 -0.97
N THR A 177 -20.18 -0.71 -1.16
CA THR A 177 -19.48 -0.20 -2.32
C THR A 177 -18.00 -0.05 -2.00
N VAL A 178 -17.15 -0.69 -2.81
CA VAL A 178 -15.71 -0.56 -2.70
C VAL A 178 -15.26 0.62 -3.55
N TYR A 179 -14.69 1.64 -2.92
CA TYR A 179 -14.12 2.80 -3.59
C TYR A 179 -12.61 2.69 -3.64
N ILE A 180 -12.03 2.85 -4.83
CA ILE A 180 -10.60 3.17 -4.97
C ILE A 180 -10.49 4.68 -5.06
N VAL A 181 -9.63 5.28 -4.26
CA VAL A 181 -9.44 6.73 -4.23
C VAL A 181 -7.98 7.05 -4.39
N MET A 182 -7.68 8.04 -5.23
CA MET A 182 -6.30 8.39 -5.54
C MET A 182 -6.10 9.88 -5.83
N LEU A 183 -4.90 10.36 -5.52
CA LEU A 183 -4.38 11.64 -6.00
C LEU A 183 -3.55 11.38 -7.26
N ASP A 184 -4.10 11.71 -8.43
CA ASP A 184 -3.48 11.57 -9.75
C ASP A 184 -3.10 12.97 -10.29
N GLY A 185 -1.87 13.37 -10.01
CA GLY A 185 -1.44 14.76 -10.19
C GLY A 185 -2.20 15.67 -9.22
N SER A 186 -2.96 16.64 -9.75
CA SER A 186 -3.82 17.52 -8.96
C SER A 186 -5.26 17.01 -8.84
N LYS A 187 -5.59 15.86 -9.46
CA LYS A 187 -6.94 15.31 -9.45
C LYS A 187 -7.11 14.34 -8.30
N ILE A 188 -8.19 14.49 -7.53
CA ILE A 188 -8.67 13.43 -6.65
C ILE A 188 -9.72 12.65 -7.42
N VAL A 189 -9.45 11.37 -7.64
CA VAL A 189 -10.31 10.47 -8.41
C VAL A 189 -10.86 9.41 -7.46
N SER A 190 -12.13 9.07 -7.64
CA SER A 190 -12.79 7.96 -6.96
C SER A 190 -13.41 7.00 -7.97
N ILE A 191 -13.25 5.71 -7.75
CA ILE A 191 -13.74 4.64 -8.63
C ILE A 191 -14.66 3.75 -7.79
N ASN A 192 -15.93 3.63 -8.18
CA ASN A 192 -16.78 2.55 -7.68
C ASN A 192 -16.29 1.24 -8.31
N ALA A 193 -15.53 0.48 -7.53
CA ALA A 193 -14.64 -0.54 -8.03
C ALA A 193 -15.22 -1.95 -7.96
N ASN A 194 -16.27 -2.22 -7.17
CA ASN A 194 -16.94 -3.53 -7.13
C ASN A 194 -18.24 -3.58 -7.95
N ALA A 195 -18.68 -2.48 -8.56
CA ALA A 195 -19.80 -2.49 -9.51
C ALA A 195 -19.54 -3.40 -10.72
N LYS A 196 -20.64 -3.92 -11.31
CA LYS A 196 -20.61 -4.69 -12.57
C LYS A 196 -20.00 -3.88 -13.72
N LYS A 197 -20.32 -2.59 -13.75
CA LYS A 197 -19.71 -1.57 -14.61
C LYS A 197 -19.07 -0.53 -13.69
N PRO A 198 -17.75 -0.58 -13.48
CA PRO A 198 -17.04 0.41 -12.68
C PRO A 198 -17.28 1.82 -13.23
N THR A 199 -17.42 2.79 -12.33
CA THR A 199 -17.61 4.21 -12.69
C THR A 199 -16.56 5.04 -12.00
N THR A 200 -15.93 5.93 -12.76
CA THR A 200 -14.89 6.85 -12.28
C THR A 200 -15.45 8.25 -12.18
N THR A 201 -15.24 8.89 -11.03
CA THR A 201 -15.61 10.27 -10.75
C THR A 201 -14.36 11.06 -10.38
N THR A 202 -14.11 12.17 -11.06
CA THR A 202 -13.13 13.17 -10.59
C THR A 202 -13.80 14.00 -9.51
N LEU A 203 -13.44 13.74 -8.24
CA LEU A 203 -13.99 14.46 -7.08
C LEU A 203 -13.46 15.90 -7.04
N VAL A 204 -12.17 16.09 -7.33
CA VAL A 204 -11.46 17.38 -7.27
C VAL A 204 -10.48 17.48 -8.44
N LYS A 205 -10.31 18.66 -9.04
CA LYS A 205 -9.39 18.88 -10.17
C LYS A 205 -8.05 19.53 -9.80
N ASN A 206 -8.03 20.36 -8.76
CA ASN A 206 -6.92 21.26 -8.43
C ASN A 206 -6.43 21.07 -6.98
N ALA A 207 -6.41 19.83 -6.49
CA ALA A 207 -5.85 19.52 -5.18
C ALA A 207 -4.32 19.70 -5.19
N THR A 208 -3.78 20.27 -4.12
CA THR A 208 -2.34 20.39 -3.86
C THR A 208 -1.83 19.29 -2.93
N SER A 209 -2.71 18.74 -2.08
CA SER A 209 -2.44 17.55 -1.26
C SER A 209 -3.75 16.84 -0.92
N ALA A 210 -3.71 15.56 -0.55
CA ALA A 210 -4.87 14.81 -0.09
C ALA A 210 -4.51 13.94 1.13
N GLY A 211 -5.37 13.95 2.14
CA GLY A 211 -5.38 12.98 3.24
C GLY A 211 -6.15 11.75 2.81
N LEU A 212 -5.42 10.73 2.36
CA LEU A 212 -5.98 9.41 2.05
C LEU A 212 -5.85 8.54 3.30
N ILE A 213 -6.98 8.22 3.94
CA ILE A 213 -7.01 7.39 5.15
C ILE A 213 -6.63 5.96 4.76
N LYS A 214 -5.46 5.52 5.21
CA LYS A 214 -4.99 4.15 5.00
C LYS A 214 -5.31 3.29 6.21
N THR A 215 -5.81 2.09 5.95
CA THR A 215 -6.01 1.05 6.97
C THR A 215 -5.33 -0.23 6.50
N ASP A 216 -4.44 -0.77 7.33
CA ASP A 216 -3.78 -2.07 7.15
C ASP A 216 -4.76 -3.25 7.34
N LYS A 217 -5.90 -2.97 7.98
CA LYS A 217 -7.02 -3.89 8.16
C LYS A 217 -8.17 -3.51 7.24
N TYR A 218 -8.82 -4.51 6.65
CA TYR A 218 -10.10 -4.31 6.00
C TYR A 218 -11.17 -3.91 7.03
N ILE A 219 -11.86 -2.78 6.81
CA ILE A 219 -12.96 -2.30 7.64
C ILE A 219 -14.28 -2.48 6.86
N PRO A 220 -15.08 -3.50 7.17
CA PRO A 220 -16.38 -3.71 6.54
C PRO A 220 -17.35 -2.55 6.79
N SER A 221 -18.25 -2.33 5.84
CA SER A 221 -19.25 -1.23 5.87
C SER A 221 -20.15 -1.23 7.12
N ASP A 222 -20.37 -2.38 7.75
CA ASP A 222 -21.28 -2.55 8.88
C ASP A 222 -20.67 -2.25 10.27
N LYS A 223 -19.35 -2.01 10.35
CA LYS A 223 -18.66 -1.71 11.62
C LYS A 223 -18.93 -0.28 12.13
N ILE A 224 -18.86 -0.13 13.46
CA ILE A 224 -19.05 1.15 14.17
C ILE A 224 -18.13 2.25 13.59
N ALA A 225 -16.90 1.91 13.21
CA ALA A 225 -15.94 2.85 12.62
C ALA A 225 -16.43 3.54 11.33
N ASN A 226 -17.30 2.88 10.54
CA ASN A 226 -17.94 3.47 9.36
C ASN A 226 -19.29 4.16 9.69
N LYS A 227 -19.82 3.96 10.91
CA LYS A 227 -21.14 4.43 11.36
C LYS A 227 -21.11 5.63 12.31
N THR A 228 -20.00 5.91 12.99
CA THR A 228 -19.92 7.03 13.95
C THR A 228 -19.41 8.33 13.30
N LEU A 229 -20.17 9.42 13.54
CA LEU A 229 -19.91 10.82 13.16
C LEU A 229 -19.70 11.08 11.66
N ASP A 230 -20.78 11.00 10.87
CA ASP A 230 -20.81 11.29 9.42
C ASP A 230 -19.75 10.57 8.56
N GLY A 231 -19.07 9.57 9.13
CA GLY A 231 -18.04 8.73 8.53
C GLY A 231 -16.88 9.55 7.98
N ILE A 232 -15.84 9.75 8.78
CA ILE A 232 -14.56 10.31 8.30
C ILE A 232 -14.01 9.53 7.11
N ASN A 233 -14.24 8.21 7.11
CA ASN A 233 -13.95 7.31 5.99
C ASN A 233 -14.80 7.57 4.74
N ASN A 234 -15.84 8.41 4.83
CA ASN A 234 -16.72 8.81 3.74
C ASN A 234 -16.21 10.06 3.02
N TYR A 235 -15.18 10.72 3.54
CA TYR A 235 -14.65 11.95 2.98
C TYR A 235 -13.18 11.80 2.62
N VAL A 236 -12.79 12.48 1.55
CA VAL A 236 -11.39 12.76 1.27
C VAL A 236 -11.13 14.20 1.69
N TYR A 237 -10.19 14.37 2.61
CA TYR A 237 -9.69 15.70 3.00
C TYR A 237 -8.58 16.10 2.05
N TYR A 238 -8.54 17.36 1.65
CA TYR A 238 -7.54 17.86 0.72
C TYR A 238 -7.25 19.34 0.93
N THR A 239 -6.13 19.78 0.38
CA THR A 239 -5.85 21.21 0.24
C THR A 239 -5.86 21.63 -1.20
N ARG A 240 -6.19 22.90 -1.47
CA ARG A 240 -6.06 23.53 -2.79
C ARG A 240 -5.71 25.00 -2.66
N ALA A 241 -5.17 25.59 -3.72
CA ALA A 241 -4.98 27.03 -3.79
C ALA A 241 -6.32 27.78 -3.74
N ILE A 242 -6.28 29.01 -3.20
CA ILE A 242 -7.38 29.97 -3.28
C ILE A 242 -7.51 30.46 -4.73
N THR A 243 -8.74 30.53 -5.24
CA THR A 243 -9.04 31.05 -6.57
C THR A 243 -9.91 32.32 -6.49
N GLU A 244 -10.11 33.00 -7.63
CA GLU A 244 -10.97 34.18 -7.69
C GLU A 244 -12.43 33.86 -7.32
N ASP A 245 -12.90 32.64 -7.62
CA ASP A 245 -14.27 32.17 -7.35
C ASP A 245 -14.58 32.08 -5.85
N ASP A 246 -13.56 31.90 -5.01
CA ASP A 246 -13.70 31.83 -3.55
C ASP A 246 -14.10 33.18 -2.94
N LYS A 247 -13.91 34.29 -3.68
CA LYS A 247 -14.19 35.67 -3.22
C LYS A 247 -13.45 36.03 -1.92
N LEU A 248 -12.28 35.42 -1.71
CA LEU A 248 -11.37 35.63 -0.57
C LEU A 248 -10.18 36.54 -0.96
N SER A 249 -10.45 37.64 -1.67
CA SER A 249 -9.41 38.53 -2.19
C SER A 249 -8.50 39.06 -1.07
N GLY A 250 -7.18 38.95 -1.25
CA GLY A 250 -6.17 39.44 -0.30
C GLY A 250 -5.85 38.49 0.85
N ILE A 251 -6.45 37.31 0.90
CA ILE A 251 -6.13 36.27 1.87
C ILE A 251 -4.98 35.39 1.32
N ASN A 252 -3.89 35.28 2.10
CA ASN A 252 -2.78 34.38 1.80
C ASN A 252 -3.11 32.92 2.20
N GLY A 253 -2.21 31.97 1.91
CA GLY A 253 -2.36 30.58 2.37
C GLY A 253 -3.13 29.70 1.39
N ASN A 254 -3.85 28.71 1.90
CA ASN A 254 -4.62 27.76 1.08
C ASN A 254 -5.96 27.38 1.72
N ILE A 255 -6.78 26.65 0.97
CA ILE A 255 -8.06 26.10 1.47
C ILE A 255 -7.85 24.68 1.93
N LEU A 256 -8.30 24.38 3.14
CA LEU A 256 -8.53 23.03 3.62
C LEU A 256 -10.00 22.69 3.35
N ALA A 257 -10.24 21.62 2.61
CA ALA A 257 -11.57 21.19 2.20
C ALA A 257 -11.74 19.68 2.34
N ARG A 258 -12.98 19.22 2.21
CA ARG A 258 -13.33 17.81 2.10
C ARG A 258 -14.38 17.59 1.02
N VAL A 259 -14.39 16.39 0.46
CA VAL A 259 -15.40 15.95 -0.50
C VAL A 259 -15.86 14.55 -0.14
N LYS A 260 -17.17 14.30 -0.22
CA LYS A 260 -17.73 12.97 0.06
C LYS A 260 -17.38 12.01 -1.09
N LEU A 261 -17.09 10.76 -0.76
CA LEU A 261 -16.83 9.72 -1.75
C LEU A 261 -18.01 9.54 -2.69
N GLY A 262 -17.73 9.62 -4.00
CA GLY A 262 -18.74 9.53 -5.06
C GLY A 262 -19.50 10.83 -5.35
N ASP A 263 -19.23 11.91 -4.60
CA ASP A 263 -19.81 13.25 -4.82
C ASP A 263 -18.75 14.23 -5.35
N THR A 264 -19.16 15.37 -5.89
CA THR A 264 -18.29 16.45 -6.35
C THR A 264 -18.50 17.76 -5.57
N ASN A 265 -19.40 17.75 -4.58
CA ASN A 265 -19.65 18.91 -3.74
C ASN A 265 -18.50 19.12 -2.74
N GLU A 266 -17.75 20.21 -2.93
CA GLU A 266 -16.73 20.64 -1.98
C GLU A 266 -17.38 21.21 -0.72
N GLU A 267 -16.85 20.79 0.44
CA GLU A 267 -17.12 21.40 1.73
C GLU A 267 -15.82 22.06 2.23
N ILE A 268 -15.80 23.40 2.29
CA ILE A 268 -14.67 24.15 2.86
C ILE A 268 -14.64 23.90 4.36
N VAL A 269 -13.53 23.33 4.82
CA VAL A 269 -13.26 23.16 6.26
C VAL A 269 -12.68 24.48 6.78
N ALA A 270 -11.55 24.95 6.24
CA ALA A 270 -10.90 26.18 6.67
C ALA A 270 -10.37 27.03 5.49
N SER A 271 -10.45 28.36 5.64
CA SER A 271 -10.01 29.36 4.66
C SER A 271 -9.64 30.69 5.33
N ASN A 272 -8.84 30.63 6.39
CA ASN A 272 -8.60 31.71 7.36
C ASN A 272 -7.28 32.48 7.16
N GLY A 273 -6.56 32.26 6.05
CA GLY A 273 -5.26 32.91 5.79
C GLY A 273 -4.03 32.07 6.14
N ASP A 274 -4.24 30.91 6.76
CA ASP A 274 -3.20 29.96 7.12
C ASP A 274 -2.89 29.00 5.96
N THR A 275 -1.71 28.37 6.02
CA THR A 275 -1.32 27.30 5.09
C THR A 275 -1.40 25.95 5.79
N TYR A 276 -2.15 25.02 5.20
CA TYR A 276 -2.36 23.67 5.67
C TYR A 276 -1.64 22.65 4.79
N SER A 277 -1.06 21.61 5.41
CA SER A 277 -0.52 20.43 4.73
C SER A 277 -0.98 19.18 5.48
N ILE A 278 -1.73 18.30 4.83
CA ILE A 278 -2.33 17.14 5.49
C ILE A 278 -1.25 16.09 5.77
N VAL A 279 -1.29 15.55 7.00
CA VAL A 279 -0.40 14.49 7.45
C VAL A 279 -1.13 13.15 7.44
N ASP A 280 -2.29 13.09 8.09
CA ASP A 280 -3.06 11.85 8.22
C ASP A 280 -4.52 12.15 8.62
N ALA A 281 -5.42 11.18 8.48
CA ALA A 281 -6.76 11.23 9.04
C ALA A 281 -7.08 9.88 9.68
N LYS A 282 -7.21 9.83 11.00
CA LYS A 282 -7.54 8.63 11.79
C LYS A 282 -7.92 9.00 13.22
N ASN A 283 -8.33 8.03 14.04
CA ASN A 283 -8.75 8.27 15.42
C ASN A 283 -9.81 9.40 15.52
N ASN A 284 -10.82 9.37 14.65
CA ASN A 284 -11.86 10.40 14.54
C ASN A 284 -11.34 11.85 14.33
N SER A 285 -10.15 12.02 13.74
CA SER A 285 -9.47 13.32 13.69
C SER A 285 -8.69 13.49 12.39
N LEU A 286 -8.52 14.75 11.96
CA LEU A 286 -7.60 15.15 10.90
C LEU A 286 -6.31 15.66 11.53
N TYR A 287 -5.17 15.21 11.02
CA TYR A 287 -3.84 15.68 11.40
C TYR A 287 -3.22 16.44 10.24
N TYR A 288 -2.76 17.65 10.50
CA TYR A 288 -2.15 18.51 9.49
C TYR A 288 -1.09 19.41 10.10
N ASN A 289 -0.11 19.78 9.30
CA ASN A 289 0.79 20.88 9.59
C ASN A 289 0.11 22.19 9.20
N ARG A 290 0.04 23.14 10.13
CA ARG A 290 -0.48 24.50 9.93
C ARG A 290 0.62 25.53 10.12
N THR A 291 0.75 26.43 9.15
CA THR A 291 1.58 27.62 9.25
C THR A 291 0.65 28.84 9.28
N ARG A 292 0.63 29.54 10.42
CA ARG A 292 -0.21 30.74 10.57
C ARG A 292 0.22 31.86 9.64
N SER A 293 -0.73 32.69 9.20
CA SER A 293 -0.41 33.87 8.40
C SER A 293 0.64 34.75 9.09
N GLY A 294 1.71 35.10 8.38
CA GLY A 294 2.85 35.88 8.92
C GLY A 294 3.85 35.10 9.79
N SER A 295 3.64 33.80 10.03
CA SER A 295 4.57 32.92 10.74
C SER A 295 5.42 32.11 9.77
N SER A 296 6.66 31.81 10.14
CA SER A 296 7.50 30.80 9.48
C SER A 296 7.43 29.44 10.19
N ILE A 297 6.81 29.38 11.37
CA ILE A 297 6.69 28.17 12.18
C ILE A 297 5.47 27.38 11.69
N SER A 298 5.73 26.15 11.28
CA SER A 298 4.68 25.16 11.02
C SER A 298 4.45 24.32 12.28
N THR A 299 3.20 24.00 12.58
CA THR A 299 2.77 23.26 13.79
C THR A 299 1.91 22.09 13.37
N LEU A 300 2.23 20.89 13.85
CA LEU A 300 1.34 19.73 13.73
C LEU A 300 0.14 19.93 14.64
N CYS A 301 -1.04 19.98 14.05
CA CYS A 301 -2.32 20.11 14.72
C CYS A 301 -3.13 18.82 14.57
N ARG A 302 -4.01 18.57 15.54
CA ARG A 302 -5.13 17.66 15.43
C ARG A 302 -6.40 18.50 15.38
N TYR A 303 -7.29 18.20 14.43
CA TYR A 303 -8.65 18.72 14.41
C TYR A 303 -9.63 17.57 14.64
N GLU A 304 -10.42 17.67 15.70
CA GLU A 304 -11.48 16.71 16.01
C GLU A 304 -12.62 16.86 15.00
N LEU A 305 -12.88 15.78 14.27
CA LEU A 305 -13.87 15.79 13.20
C LEU A 305 -15.28 15.63 13.79
N SER A 306 -16.21 16.39 13.22
CA SER A 306 -17.60 16.46 13.68
C SER A 306 -18.57 16.67 12.52
N ALA A 307 -19.86 16.50 12.81
CA ALA A 307 -20.95 16.83 11.87
C ALA A 307 -21.01 18.33 11.50
N ASP A 308 -20.46 19.21 12.35
CA ASP A 308 -20.35 20.63 12.05
C ASP A 308 -19.49 20.84 10.80
N LYS A 309 -20.05 21.55 9.82
CA LYS A 309 -19.43 21.79 8.50
C LYS A 309 -18.42 22.93 8.48
N THR A 310 -18.28 23.66 9.58
CA THR A 310 -17.40 24.83 9.70
C THR A 310 -16.27 24.55 10.68
N PHE A 311 -15.05 25.00 10.36
CA PHE A 311 -13.93 24.92 11.30
C PHE A 311 -14.28 25.58 12.63
N ASN A 312 -14.02 24.86 13.72
CA ASN A 312 -14.15 25.36 15.07
C ASN A 312 -12.81 25.26 15.78
N ASP A 313 -12.18 26.40 16.06
CA ASP A 313 -10.88 26.46 16.75
C ASP A 313 -10.87 25.69 18.07
N ALA A 314 -12.01 25.59 18.76
CA ALA A 314 -12.13 24.82 20.00
C ALA A 314 -11.98 23.30 19.80
N LYS A 315 -12.08 22.81 18.57
CA LYS A 315 -11.87 21.40 18.19
C LYS A 315 -10.44 21.14 17.69
N GLU A 316 -9.62 22.17 17.58
CA GLU A 316 -8.22 22.03 17.22
C GLU A 316 -7.35 21.92 18.47
N THR A 317 -6.34 21.04 18.43
CA THR A 317 -5.29 20.95 19.44
C THR A 317 -3.93 21.03 18.75
N GLU A 318 -3.10 21.98 19.14
CA GLU A 318 -1.70 22.05 18.70
C GLU A 318 -0.89 20.96 19.40
N LEU A 319 -0.28 20.07 18.61
CA LEU A 319 0.44 18.92 19.12
C LEU A 319 1.92 19.25 19.26
N LEU A 320 2.57 19.63 18.16
CA LEU A 320 4.03 19.74 18.06
C LEU A 320 4.42 20.88 17.14
N ASN A 321 5.52 21.58 17.40
CA ASN A 321 6.14 22.38 16.34
C ASN A 321 6.73 21.41 15.31
N ALA A 322 6.59 21.69 14.01
CA ALA A 322 7.06 20.84 12.92
C ALA A 322 8.59 20.96 12.74
N THR A 323 9.35 20.57 13.76
CA THR A 323 10.82 20.46 13.74
C THR A 323 11.30 19.03 13.49
N TYR A 324 10.37 18.09 13.31
CA TYR A 324 10.65 16.67 13.17
C TYR A 324 10.76 16.30 11.69
N THR A 325 11.71 15.41 11.37
CA THR A 325 11.88 14.87 10.02
C THR A 325 10.76 13.88 9.68
N ASN A 326 10.17 13.25 10.70
CA ASN A 326 8.98 12.44 10.56
C ASN A 326 8.07 12.52 11.81
N SER A 327 6.76 12.40 11.61
CA SER A 327 5.75 12.34 12.66
C SER A 327 4.68 11.33 12.27
N ILE A 328 4.57 10.26 13.05
CA ILE A 328 3.64 9.17 12.83
C ILE A 328 2.66 9.14 13.99
N ILE A 329 1.38 9.37 13.69
CA ILE A 329 0.31 9.33 14.68
C ILE A 329 0.08 7.87 15.10
N VAL A 330 0.02 7.61 16.41
CA VAL A 330 -0.24 6.27 16.96
C VAL A 330 -1.73 5.95 16.88
N ASN A 331 -2.09 4.74 16.46
CA ASN A 331 -3.48 4.29 16.44
C ASN A 331 -4.01 4.15 17.87
N GLN A 332 -5.24 4.60 18.11
CA GLN A 332 -5.89 4.48 19.41
C GLN A 332 -6.93 3.37 19.34
N ASP A 333 -6.66 2.24 20.00
CA ASP A 333 -7.54 1.07 20.01
C ASP A 333 -8.75 1.22 20.97
N THR A 334 -8.86 2.31 21.73
CA THR A 334 -9.93 2.46 22.74
C THR A 334 -10.60 3.83 22.70
N SER A 335 -11.93 3.83 22.86
CA SER A 335 -12.78 5.02 23.01
C SER A 335 -12.58 5.80 24.32
N ALA A 336 -11.63 5.39 25.16
CA ALA A 336 -11.45 5.88 26.53
C ALA A 336 -10.17 6.73 26.73
N TYR A 337 -9.34 6.91 25.70
CA TYR A 337 -8.09 7.64 25.84
C TYR A 337 -8.23 9.12 25.45
N ILE A 338 -7.72 10.00 26.32
CA ILE A 338 -7.86 11.47 26.23
C ILE A 338 -6.57 12.11 25.64
N GLY A 339 -5.54 11.31 25.33
CA GLY A 339 -4.24 11.79 24.87
C GLY A 339 -4.00 11.59 23.36
N ASN A 340 -3.20 12.46 22.76
CA ASN A 340 -2.64 12.25 21.42
C ASN A 340 -1.23 11.71 21.53
N GLU A 341 -0.98 10.54 20.95
CA GLU A 341 0.34 9.91 20.94
C GLU A 341 0.94 9.97 19.54
N ILE A 342 2.18 10.43 19.47
CA ILE A 342 2.87 10.71 18.22
C ILE A 342 4.29 10.19 18.34
N VAL A 343 4.67 9.32 17.43
CA VAL A 343 6.06 8.90 17.27
C VAL A 343 6.75 9.93 16.38
N THR A 344 7.84 10.52 16.85
CA THR A 344 8.61 11.49 16.08
C THR A 344 10.04 11.02 15.87
N ILE A 345 10.60 11.38 14.72
CA ILE A 345 12.04 11.31 14.45
C ILE A 345 12.52 12.74 14.27
N ASP A 346 13.54 13.14 15.04
CA ASP A 346 14.13 14.47 14.92
C ASP A 346 15.43 14.46 14.10
N SER A 347 15.95 15.66 13.81
CA SER A 347 17.20 15.85 13.07
C SER A 347 18.44 15.32 13.78
N SER A 348 18.33 14.92 15.04
CA SER A 348 19.41 14.30 15.83
C SER A 348 19.27 12.78 15.91
N ASN A 349 18.46 12.17 15.02
CA ASN A 349 18.22 10.73 14.96
C ASN A 349 17.67 10.15 16.26
N ARG A 350 16.80 10.90 16.94
CA ARG A 350 16.07 10.43 18.12
C ARG A 350 14.65 10.04 17.76
N ILE A 351 14.28 8.82 18.14
CA ILE A 351 12.89 8.35 18.14
C ILE A 351 12.28 8.75 19.48
N ASN A 352 11.20 9.52 19.45
CA ASN A 352 10.50 9.93 20.66
C ASN A 352 9.02 9.53 20.58
N LEU A 353 8.45 9.14 21.71
CA LEU A 353 7.00 9.07 21.90
C LEU A 353 6.57 10.37 22.58
N VAL A 354 5.77 11.18 21.88
CA VAL A 354 5.19 12.40 22.42
C VAL A 354 3.73 12.14 22.78
N THR A 355 3.39 12.40 24.03
CA THR A 355 2.02 12.31 24.54
C THR A 355 1.51 13.71 24.87
N VAL A 356 0.38 14.10 24.27
CA VAL A 356 -0.26 15.40 24.48
C VAL A 356 -1.59 15.19 25.19
N VAL A 357 -1.72 15.72 26.41
CA VAL A 357 -2.95 15.65 27.23
C VAL A 357 -3.27 17.05 27.76
N ASN A 358 -4.46 17.59 27.46
CA ASN A 358 -4.87 18.94 27.87
C ASN A 358 -3.79 20.00 27.57
N SER A 359 -3.22 19.96 26.36
CA SER A 359 -2.10 20.81 25.90
C SER A 359 -0.76 20.62 26.62
N ASN A 360 -0.67 19.76 27.64
CA ASN A 360 0.60 19.38 28.25
C ASN A 360 1.29 18.32 27.39
N LYS A 361 2.57 18.55 27.09
CA LYS A 361 3.39 17.67 26.26
C LYS A 361 4.37 16.89 27.13
N ASN A 362 4.29 15.58 27.09
CA ASN A 362 5.29 14.68 27.65
C ASN A 362 6.09 14.06 26.51
N VAL A 363 7.41 14.09 26.59
CA VAL A 363 8.30 13.51 25.57
C VAL A 363 9.12 12.41 26.23
N LYS A 364 8.92 11.18 25.77
CA LYS A 364 9.75 10.03 26.13
C LYS A 364 10.72 9.75 25.00
N ASN A 365 12.03 9.77 25.27
CA ASN A 365 13.00 9.24 24.33
C ASN A 365 12.87 7.71 24.29
N VAL A 366 12.66 7.16 23.10
CA VAL A 366 12.52 5.72 22.85
C VAL A 366 13.87 5.14 22.43
N TYR A 367 14.55 5.82 21.51
CA TYR A 367 15.84 5.39 20.98
C TYR A 367 16.61 6.60 20.45
N THR A 368 17.94 6.50 20.48
CA THR A 368 18.86 7.49 19.90
C THR A 368 19.90 6.75 19.10
N SER A 369 20.09 7.13 17.83
CA SER A 369 21.14 6.59 16.97
C SER A 369 22.20 7.64 16.66
N SER A 370 23.44 7.20 16.44
CA SER A 370 24.50 8.02 15.83
C SER A 370 24.41 8.10 14.30
N THR A 371 23.50 7.33 13.69
CA THR A 371 23.33 7.21 12.24
C THR A 371 21.91 7.56 11.83
N THR A 372 21.71 7.89 10.55
CA THR A 372 20.40 8.30 10.05
C THR A 372 19.36 7.22 10.24
N ILE A 373 18.21 7.61 10.82
CA ILE A 373 17.02 6.78 10.96
C ILE A 373 15.99 7.20 9.93
N SER A 374 15.46 6.24 9.17
CA SER A 374 14.29 6.46 8.32
C SER A 374 13.16 5.54 8.77
N SER A 375 12.02 6.09 9.19
CA SER A 375 10.87 5.25 9.55
C SER A 375 10.33 4.52 8.33
N ILE A 376 9.97 3.25 8.51
CA ILE A 376 9.22 2.45 7.54
C ILE A 376 7.72 2.61 7.81
N GLY A 377 7.29 2.35 9.05
CA GLY A 377 5.89 2.40 9.43
C GLY A 377 5.66 2.00 10.88
N LEU A 378 4.48 2.34 11.40
CA LEU A 378 4.05 2.00 12.76
C LEU A 378 2.88 1.01 12.67
N TYR A 379 3.07 -0.19 13.21
CA TYR A 379 2.09 -1.26 13.22
C TYR A 379 1.68 -1.54 14.66
N GLY A 380 0.48 -1.10 15.05
CA GLY A 380 0.10 -1.03 16.47
C GLY A 380 1.02 -0.08 17.22
N THR A 381 1.82 -0.60 18.15
CA THR A 381 2.84 0.16 18.91
C THR A 381 4.27 -0.11 18.43
N THR A 382 4.44 -1.01 17.46
CA THR A 382 5.76 -1.39 16.95
C THR A 382 6.14 -0.49 15.78
N LEU A 383 7.15 0.34 15.98
CA LEU A 383 7.74 1.14 14.91
C LEU A 383 8.81 0.31 14.21
N PHE A 384 8.70 0.15 12.89
CA PHE A 384 9.76 -0.34 12.03
C PHE A 384 10.48 0.84 11.37
N PHE A 385 11.81 0.74 11.27
CA PHE A 385 12.66 1.77 10.70
C PHE A 385 13.93 1.17 10.10
N THR A 386 14.59 1.89 9.21
CA THR A 386 15.91 1.54 8.69
C THR A 386 17.01 2.31 9.40
N GLU A 387 18.11 1.62 9.64
CA GLU A 387 19.33 2.16 10.22
C GLU A 387 20.52 1.34 9.69
N ASN A 388 21.51 1.98 9.08
CA ASN A 388 22.71 1.32 8.51
C ASN A 388 22.39 0.13 7.58
N GLY A 389 21.40 0.30 6.70
CA GLY A 389 21.02 -0.71 5.71
C GLY A 389 20.25 -1.91 6.28
N LYS A 390 19.91 -1.90 7.58
CA LYS A 390 19.14 -2.95 8.26
C LYS A 390 17.75 -2.45 8.61
N ILE A 391 16.79 -3.39 8.71
CA ILE A 391 15.46 -3.11 9.26
C ILE A 391 15.49 -3.39 10.76
N LYS A 392 15.08 -2.42 11.55
CA LYS A 392 14.96 -2.52 13.00
C LYS A 392 13.54 -2.20 13.46
N TYR A 393 13.21 -2.64 14.66
CA TYR A 393 11.91 -2.39 15.25
C TYR A 393 11.99 -2.17 16.76
N VAL A 394 11.03 -1.42 17.29
CA VAL A 394 10.89 -1.13 18.71
C VAL A 394 9.43 -0.92 19.07
N ASP A 395 9.00 -1.49 20.20
CA ASP A 395 7.72 -1.12 20.81
C ASP A 395 7.88 0.25 21.48
N VAL A 396 7.28 1.29 20.89
CA VAL A 396 7.43 2.67 21.36
C VAL A 396 6.75 2.91 22.70
N LYS A 397 5.82 2.02 23.12
CA LYS A 397 5.07 2.14 24.38
C LYS A 397 5.65 1.28 25.50
N ALA A 398 6.58 0.37 25.22
CA ALA A 398 7.23 -0.46 26.23
C ALA A 398 7.86 0.40 27.33
N GLU A 399 7.75 -0.01 28.60
CA GLU A 399 8.34 0.73 29.74
C GLU A 399 9.84 0.96 29.51
N ASN A 400 10.55 -0.11 29.13
CA ASN A 400 11.94 -0.13 28.71
C ASN A 400 12.02 -0.57 27.24
N PRO A 401 11.99 0.37 26.27
CA PRO A 401 12.04 0.04 24.86
C PRO A 401 13.36 -0.64 24.50
N GLU A 402 13.27 -1.78 23.81
CA GLU A 402 14.41 -2.51 23.28
C GLU A 402 14.34 -2.48 21.75
N VAL A 403 15.37 -1.94 21.11
CA VAL A 403 15.49 -1.99 19.65
C VAL A 403 16.01 -3.36 19.25
N LYS A 404 15.25 -4.01 18.37
CA LYS A 404 15.58 -5.31 17.78
C LYS A 404 15.82 -5.16 16.28
N GLU A 405 16.56 -6.10 15.70
CA GLU A 405 16.80 -6.16 14.26
C GLU A 405 15.90 -7.26 13.65
N VAL A 406 15.35 -7.00 12.47
CA VAL A 406 14.72 -8.06 11.66
C VAL A 406 15.86 -8.91 11.09
N VAL A 407 15.85 -10.21 11.38
CA VAL A 407 16.85 -11.14 10.84
C VAL A 407 16.69 -11.25 9.33
N THR A 408 17.78 -10.99 8.59
CA THR A 408 17.84 -11.07 7.12
C THR A 408 18.82 -12.13 6.63
N ASP A 409 19.47 -12.88 7.54
CA ASP A 409 20.55 -13.85 7.25
C ASP A 409 21.63 -13.26 6.34
N ASP A 410 22.10 -12.05 6.69
CA ASP A 410 23.11 -11.26 5.98
C ASP A 410 22.79 -10.93 4.50
N LYS A 411 21.54 -11.17 4.06
CA LYS A 411 21.09 -10.79 2.72
C LYS A 411 20.96 -9.27 2.60
N THR A 412 21.41 -8.73 1.47
CA THR A 412 21.15 -7.33 1.11
C THR A 412 19.67 -7.11 0.90
N ILE A 413 19.08 -6.16 1.62
CA ILE A 413 17.65 -5.86 1.53
C ILE A 413 17.37 -4.59 0.74
N LYS A 414 16.18 -4.51 0.14
CA LYS A 414 15.62 -3.24 -0.34
C LYS A 414 15.12 -2.44 0.86
N THR A 415 15.71 -1.28 1.08
CA THR A 415 15.44 -0.43 2.26
C THR A 415 14.45 0.70 1.99
N ASP A 416 13.90 0.83 0.77
CA ASP A 416 12.88 1.84 0.51
C ASP A 416 11.58 1.46 1.23
N ASN A 417 10.94 2.44 1.87
CA ASN A 417 9.77 2.23 2.76
C ASN A 417 8.57 1.53 2.09
N VAL A 418 8.51 1.51 0.76
CA VAL A 418 7.44 0.83 0.01
C VAL A 418 7.60 -0.70 0.03
N PHE A 419 8.76 -1.20 0.48
CA PHE A 419 9.12 -2.60 0.35
C PHE A 419 9.04 -3.45 1.62
N PHE A 420 8.20 -3.03 2.56
CA PHE A 420 8.05 -3.70 3.84
C PHE A 420 6.59 -3.83 4.24
N ASP A 421 6.22 -5.01 4.73
CA ASP A 421 4.91 -5.30 5.30
C ASP A 421 5.04 -6.05 6.62
N TYR A 422 4.02 -5.95 7.47
CA TYR A 422 3.94 -6.68 8.72
C TYR A 422 2.51 -7.11 9.03
N ASP A 423 2.31 -8.41 9.24
CA ASP A 423 0.98 -8.99 9.49
C ASP A 423 0.61 -9.11 10.99
N GLY A 424 1.49 -8.65 11.89
CA GLY A 424 1.39 -8.86 13.34
C GLY A 424 2.29 -9.97 13.89
N ARG A 425 2.96 -10.73 13.02
CA ARG A 425 3.91 -11.79 13.39
C ARG A 425 5.11 -11.83 12.43
N ASN A 426 4.84 -11.89 11.13
CA ASN A 426 5.84 -11.95 10.07
C ASN A 426 6.15 -10.56 9.53
N ALA A 427 7.43 -10.22 9.46
CA ALA A 427 7.94 -9.10 8.68
C ALA A 427 8.23 -9.59 7.25
N TYR A 428 7.72 -8.91 6.24
CA TYR A 428 7.95 -9.21 4.83
C TYR A 428 8.81 -8.12 4.19
N PHE A 429 9.82 -8.53 3.42
CA PHE A 429 10.78 -7.61 2.81
C PHE A 429 11.41 -8.24 1.57
N TYR A 430 11.99 -7.42 0.71
CA TYR A 430 12.73 -7.92 -0.46
C TYR A 430 14.21 -8.10 -0.15
N SER A 431 14.72 -9.32 -0.38
CA SER A 431 16.13 -9.69 -0.27
C SER A 431 16.75 -9.95 -1.63
N ALA A 432 18.03 -9.62 -1.77
CA ALA A 432 18.83 -9.85 -2.96
C ALA A 432 19.20 -11.33 -3.10
N TYR A 433 19.02 -11.86 -4.31
CA TYR A 433 19.50 -13.17 -4.74
C TYR A 433 20.29 -12.98 -6.03
N THR A 434 21.56 -13.39 -6.00
CA THR A 434 22.45 -13.30 -7.16
C THR A 434 22.43 -14.64 -7.90
N PRO A 435 22.00 -14.67 -9.17
CA PRO A 435 22.01 -15.90 -9.95
C PRO A 435 23.43 -16.45 -10.12
N ASP A 436 23.55 -17.75 -10.30
CA ASP A 436 24.86 -18.36 -10.57
C ASP A 436 25.53 -17.75 -11.81
N GLY A 437 26.83 -17.43 -11.68
CA GLY A 437 27.61 -16.75 -12.71
C GLY A 437 27.22 -15.28 -13.00
N SER A 438 26.37 -14.66 -12.19
CA SER A 438 25.95 -13.25 -12.34
C SER A 438 26.61 -12.34 -11.29
N THR A 439 26.78 -11.05 -11.62
CA THR A 439 27.09 -9.99 -10.64
C THR A 439 25.84 -9.20 -10.23
N ASP A 440 24.75 -9.34 -10.98
CA ASP A 440 23.51 -8.59 -10.76
C ASP A 440 22.55 -9.41 -9.91
N SER A 441 22.07 -8.83 -8.82
CA SER A 441 21.08 -9.46 -7.94
C SER A 441 19.66 -9.11 -8.33
N ASN A 442 18.77 -10.10 -8.21
CA ASN A 442 17.32 -9.94 -8.28
C ASN A 442 16.74 -9.90 -6.87
N TYR A 443 15.72 -9.08 -6.65
CA TYR A 443 15.11 -8.93 -5.33
C TYR A 443 13.82 -9.74 -5.23
N TYR A 444 13.77 -10.70 -4.31
CA TYR A 444 12.64 -11.60 -4.07
C TYR A 444 12.11 -11.47 -2.66
N LEU A 445 10.82 -11.80 -2.48
CA LEU A 445 10.17 -11.68 -1.19
C LEU A 445 10.76 -12.68 -0.19
N ASN A 446 11.11 -12.18 0.98
CA ASN A 446 11.47 -12.93 2.17
C ASN A 446 10.47 -12.58 3.28
N ARG A 447 10.39 -13.46 4.27
CA ARG A 447 9.69 -13.19 5.52
C ARG A 447 10.50 -13.62 6.72
N THR A 448 10.29 -12.97 7.85
CA THR A 448 10.89 -13.35 9.14
C THR A 448 9.78 -13.41 10.19
N ASP A 449 9.59 -14.57 10.82
CA ASP A 449 8.67 -14.72 11.95
C ASP A 449 9.29 -14.12 13.22
N LEU A 450 8.84 -12.92 13.60
CA LEU A 450 9.40 -12.18 14.73
C LEU A 450 9.01 -12.80 16.09
N GLN A 451 8.18 -13.84 16.11
CA GLN A 451 7.76 -14.54 17.32
C GLN A 451 8.32 -15.97 17.41
N ALA A 452 9.09 -16.42 16.41
CA ALA A 452 9.75 -17.72 16.44
C ALA A 452 10.82 -17.78 17.54
N SER A 453 11.03 -18.98 18.11
CA SER A 453 12.13 -19.21 19.05
C SER A 453 13.50 -19.17 18.37
N ASP A 454 13.55 -19.54 17.10
CA ASP A 454 14.71 -19.50 16.21
C ASP A 454 14.32 -18.63 15.01
N VAL A 455 14.70 -17.36 15.06
CA VAL A 455 14.27 -16.34 14.09
C VAL A 455 15.19 -16.38 12.88
N LYS A 456 14.63 -16.68 11.70
CA LYS A 456 15.34 -16.81 10.43
C LYS A 456 14.59 -16.08 9.31
N SER A 457 15.31 -15.69 8.27
CA SER A 457 14.72 -15.17 7.04
C SER A 457 14.36 -16.35 6.14
N GLU A 458 13.10 -16.43 5.71
CA GLU A 458 12.59 -17.48 4.83
C GLU A 458 12.26 -16.90 3.45
N PHE A 459 12.73 -17.56 2.38
CA PHE A 459 12.30 -17.25 1.01
C PHE A 459 10.81 -17.59 0.80
N VAL A 460 10.04 -16.63 0.26
CA VAL A 460 8.59 -16.76 -0.02
C VAL A 460 8.30 -16.76 -1.52
N GLY A 461 9.33 -16.82 -2.38
CA GLY A 461 9.19 -16.58 -3.81
C GLY A 461 9.07 -17.83 -4.69
N VAL A 462 9.09 -17.58 -6.00
CA VAL A 462 9.35 -18.55 -7.06
C VAL A 462 10.36 -17.90 -8.00
N PHE A 463 11.56 -18.48 -8.15
CA PHE A 463 12.56 -17.91 -9.05
C PHE A 463 12.05 -17.91 -10.50
N ALA A 464 12.30 -16.80 -11.20
CA ALA A 464 12.13 -16.76 -12.63
C ALA A 464 13.27 -17.56 -13.29
N LYS A 465 13.07 -17.97 -14.54
CA LYS A 465 14.09 -18.72 -15.28
C LYS A 465 15.42 -17.93 -15.29
N GLY A 466 16.49 -18.56 -14.81
CA GLY A 466 17.82 -17.96 -14.74
C GLY A 466 18.04 -17.01 -13.56
N HIS A 467 17.14 -16.97 -12.59
CA HIS A 467 17.29 -16.13 -11.39
C HIS A 467 17.75 -16.91 -10.14
N THR A 468 17.78 -18.24 -10.22
CA THR A 468 18.14 -19.10 -9.10
C THR A 468 19.62 -18.94 -8.74
N PRO A 469 19.98 -18.79 -7.44
CA PRO A 469 21.37 -18.70 -7.00
C PRO A 469 22.08 -20.07 -7.07
N ALA A 470 23.41 -20.05 -6.98
CA ALA A 470 24.22 -21.26 -6.84
C ALA A 470 23.92 -22.00 -5.52
N GLU A 471 24.18 -23.31 -5.50
CA GLU A 471 24.13 -24.10 -4.28
C GLU A 471 25.08 -23.51 -3.23
N PRO A 472 24.59 -23.23 -2.00
CA PRO A 472 25.49 -22.83 -0.92
C PRO A 472 26.47 -23.97 -0.63
N GLU A 473 27.75 -23.65 -0.40
CA GLU A 473 28.74 -24.65 0.03
C GLU A 473 28.27 -25.26 1.37
N GLU A 474 28.00 -26.58 1.40
CA GLU A 474 27.55 -27.26 2.62
C GLU A 474 28.63 -27.11 3.71
N THR A 475 28.28 -26.43 4.79
CA THR A 475 29.07 -26.45 6.03
C THR A 475 28.50 -27.54 6.95
N GLU A 476 29.36 -28.39 7.51
CA GLU A 476 29.01 -29.64 8.23
C GLU A 476 28.09 -29.46 9.46
N ASP A 477 27.70 -28.24 9.83
CA ASP A 477 26.87 -27.94 10.99
C ASP A 477 25.72 -26.99 10.60
N SER A 478 24.66 -27.52 9.95
CA SER A 478 23.38 -26.80 10.00
C SER A 478 22.18 -27.72 9.80
N ASN A 479 21.42 -27.91 10.87
CA ASN A 479 20.04 -28.41 10.85
C ASN A 479 19.06 -27.30 10.37
N THR A 480 19.51 -26.45 9.43
CA THR A 480 18.74 -25.30 8.94
C THR A 480 17.80 -25.70 7.81
N GLU A 481 16.65 -25.04 7.74
CA GLU A 481 15.82 -25.02 6.54
C GLU A 481 16.71 -24.55 5.38
N LYS A 482 16.81 -25.35 4.32
CA LYS A 482 17.70 -25.03 3.20
C LYS A 482 17.05 -23.89 2.37
N GLU A 483 17.81 -22.84 2.07
CA GLU A 483 17.42 -21.76 1.15
C GLU A 483 17.57 -22.22 -0.30
N PRO A 484 16.67 -21.88 -1.26
CA PRO A 484 16.62 -22.47 -2.60
C PRO A 484 17.77 -22.16 -3.58
N TRP A 485 18.17 -23.14 -4.40
CA TRP A 485 19.38 -23.13 -5.27
C TRP A 485 19.27 -23.92 -6.59
N ILE A 486 20.26 -23.78 -7.47
CA ILE A 486 20.44 -24.59 -8.69
C ILE A 486 21.10 -25.93 -8.34
N LYS A 487 20.49 -27.04 -8.77
CA LYS A 487 21.11 -28.38 -8.80
C LYS A 487 22.03 -28.59 -10.00
#